data_AF-K0RCX2-F1
#
_entry.id   AF-K0RCX2-F1
#
_cell.length_a   1.000
_cell.length_b   1.000
_cell.length_c   1.000
_cell.angle_alpha   90.00
_cell.angle_beta   90.00
_cell.angle_gamma   90.00
#
_symmetry.space_group_name_H-M   'P 1'
#
loop_
_entity.id
_entity.type
_entity.pdbx_description
1 polymer ?
#
loop_
_entity_poly.entity_id
_entity_poly.type
_entity_poly.pdbx_seq_one_letter_code
_entity_poly.pdbx_strand_id
1 'polypeptide(L)'
;MWNPFATTKESVTYDSQTKSLKDPNTMKMRELKDELESYGGVASTRGLFEKKELIKALEAARHEYFLDKLEGVTTVNESSGSYIQDQPTAASSPPTPDRNMATRYDKIQAEMERCKKMKTADLRKELDQYGLNSKGMFEKRDFVRAVAEARVDGMKKQYKKSSRRNSSTGFGRRYDPKEKEQQKSLMIQHTVMLSQDD
;
A
#
# COMPACT_ATOMS: atom_id res chain seq x y z
N MET A 1 -67.72 -17.65 -17.90
CA MET A 1 -66.62 -18.47 -18.45
C MET A 1 -65.32 -17.76 -18.14
N TRP A 2 -64.49 -18.34 -17.28
CA TRP A 2 -63.24 -17.77 -16.79
C TRP A 2 -62.09 -18.40 -17.57
N ASN A 3 -61.20 -17.60 -18.16
CA ASN A 3 -60.11 -18.05 -19.05
C ASN A 3 -58.77 -18.04 -18.29
N PRO A 4 -58.12 -19.20 -18.05
CA PRO A 4 -56.91 -19.30 -17.22
C PRO A 4 -55.58 -19.09 -17.99
N PHE A 5 -55.59 -18.67 -19.25
CA PHE A 5 -54.39 -18.56 -20.11
C PHE A 5 -53.97 -17.14 -20.50
N ALA A 6 -54.47 -16.10 -19.81
CA ALA A 6 -53.95 -14.74 -19.99
C ALA A 6 -52.56 -14.62 -19.32
N THR A 7 -51.55 -15.16 -19.98
CA THR A 7 -50.14 -14.99 -19.62
C THR A 7 -49.74 -13.55 -19.93
N THR A 8 -49.75 -12.72 -18.90
CA THR A 8 -49.14 -11.40 -18.92
C THR A 8 -47.65 -11.55 -19.21
N LYS A 9 -47.22 -11.08 -20.38
CA LYS A 9 -45.81 -10.89 -20.70
C LYS A 9 -45.28 -9.82 -19.73
N GLU A 10 -44.61 -10.26 -18.68
CA GLU A 10 -43.85 -9.38 -17.79
C GLU A 10 -42.84 -8.59 -18.64
N SER A 11 -43.09 -7.29 -18.74
CA SER A 11 -42.11 -6.33 -19.23
C SER A 11 -40.96 -6.29 -18.23
N VAL A 12 -39.87 -6.98 -18.57
CA VAL A 12 -38.60 -6.89 -17.85
C VAL A 12 -38.11 -5.45 -17.93
N THR A 13 -38.31 -4.72 -16.84
CA THR A 13 -37.76 -3.39 -16.60
C THR A 13 -36.24 -3.54 -16.51
N TYR A 14 -35.53 -3.10 -17.56
CA TYR A 14 -34.07 -2.99 -17.55
C TYR A 14 -33.67 -1.79 -16.71
N ASP A 15 -33.57 -2.02 -15.40
CA ASP A 15 -33.00 -1.05 -14.48
C ASP A 15 -31.52 -0.88 -14.82
N SER A 16 -31.21 0.24 -15.48
CA SER A 16 -29.85 0.62 -15.91
C SER A 16 -29.04 1.20 -14.74
N GLN A 17 -29.39 0.83 -13.51
CA GLN A 17 -28.69 1.23 -12.30
C GLN A 17 -27.34 0.52 -12.21
N THR A 18 -26.30 1.25 -12.60
CA THR A 18 -24.93 1.16 -12.07
C THR A 18 -24.50 -0.27 -11.76
N LYS A 19 -24.02 -1.00 -12.79
CA LYS A 19 -23.32 -2.28 -12.63
C LYS A 19 -22.14 -2.07 -11.68
N SER A 20 -22.38 -2.21 -10.38
CA SER A 20 -21.35 -2.45 -9.38
C SER A 20 -20.49 -3.57 -9.95
N LEU A 21 -19.19 -3.33 -10.15
CA LEU A 21 -18.26 -4.27 -10.78
C LEU A 21 -18.33 -5.60 -10.04
N LYS A 22 -19.17 -6.51 -10.53
CA LYS A 22 -19.22 -7.88 -10.00
C LYS A 22 -17.88 -8.53 -10.30
N ASP A 23 -17.42 -9.34 -9.36
CA ASP A 23 -16.21 -10.12 -9.52
C ASP A 23 -16.39 -11.08 -10.71
N PRO A 24 -15.55 -10.99 -11.75
CA PRO A 24 -15.67 -11.79 -12.96
C PRO A 24 -15.62 -13.31 -12.68
N ASN A 25 -15.02 -13.73 -11.56
CA ASN A 25 -14.99 -15.14 -11.17
C ASN A 25 -16.38 -15.67 -10.78
N THR A 26 -17.22 -14.82 -10.23
CA THR A 26 -18.58 -15.17 -9.78
C THR A 26 -19.62 -15.14 -10.90
N MET A 27 -19.30 -14.47 -12.01
CA MET A 27 -20.21 -14.30 -13.14
C MET A 27 -20.38 -15.59 -13.96
N LYS A 28 -21.56 -15.75 -14.56
CA LYS A 28 -21.83 -16.82 -15.54
C LYS A 28 -21.21 -16.46 -16.89
N MET A 29 -20.87 -17.45 -17.71
CA MET A 29 -20.26 -17.20 -19.04
C MET A 29 -21.11 -16.29 -19.93
N ARG A 30 -22.44 -16.39 -19.84
CA ARG A 30 -23.35 -15.51 -20.57
C ARG A 30 -23.18 -14.04 -20.16
N GLU A 31 -23.18 -13.78 -18.85
CA GLU A 31 -23.01 -12.44 -18.30
C GLU A 31 -21.63 -11.83 -18.65
N LEU A 32 -20.57 -12.66 -18.65
CA LEU A 32 -19.23 -12.23 -19.08
C LEU A 32 -19.20 -11.80 -20.56
N LYS A 33 -19.88 -12.55 -21.43
CA LYS A 33 -20.00 -12.21 -22.86
C LYS A 33 -20.82 -10.94 -23.06
N ASP A 34 -21.96 -10.82 -22.38
CA ASP A 34 -22.83 -9.65 -22.44
C ASP A 34 -22.07 -8.37 -21.99
N GLU A 35 -21.21 -8.47 -20.98
CA GLU A 35 -20.39 -7.35 -20.51
C GLU A 35 -19.22 -7.04 -21.46
N LEU A 36 -18.54 -8.05 -22.02
CA LEU A 36 -17.51 -7.83 -23.06
C LEU A 36 -18.08 -7.15 -24.31
N GLU A 37 -19.27 -7.55 -24.75
CA GLU A 37 -19.97 -6.93 -25.87
C GLU A 37 -20.31 -5.46 -25.57
N SER A 38 -20.61 -5.13 -24.31
CA SER A 38 -20.83 -3.76 -23.85
C SER A 38 -19.58 -2.88 -23.90
N TYR A 39 -18.37 -3.44 -23.84
CA TYR A 39 -17.11 -2.67 -23.85
C TYR A 39 -16.46 -2.55 -25.25
N GLY A 40 -16.68 -3.49 -26.16
CA GLY A 40 -15.95 -3.49 -27.45
C GLY A 40 -16.63 -4.21 -28.61
N GLY A 41 -17.90 -4.59 -28.48
CA GLY A 41 -18.68 -5.26 -29.52
C GLY A 41 -18.29 -6.73 -29.78
N VAL A 42 -19.04 -7.36 -30.69
CA VAL A 42 -19.03 -8.82 -30.97
C VAL A 42 -17.67 -9.36 -31.47
N ALA A 43 -16.75 -8.49 -31.86
CA ALA A 43 -15.40 -8.88 -32.29
C ALA A 43 -14.58 -9.47 -31.14
N SER A 44 -14.78 -8.99 -29.91
CA SER A 44 -13.96 -9.40 -28.75
C SER A 44 -14.36 -10.75 -28.15
N THR A 45 -15.53 -11.30 -28.50
CA THR A 45 -16.03 -12.60 -28.00
C THR A 45 -15.89 -13.74 -29.01
N ARG A 46 -15.51 -13.45 -30.27
CA ARG A 46 -15.28 -14.47 -31.31
C ARG A 46 -14.02 -15.28 -30.99
N GLY A 47 -14.21 -16.54 -30.58
CA GLY A 47 -13.13 -17.48 -30.32
C GLY A 47 -12.86 -17.77 -28.83
N LEU A 48 -13.53 -17.05 -27.91
CA LEU A 48 -13.41 -17.31 -26.48
C LEU A 48 -14.48 -18.31 -26.03
N PHE A 49 -14.06 -19.56 -25.81
CA PHE A 49 -14.95 -20.65 -25.41
C PHE A 49 -14.78 -21.04 -23.94
N GLU A 50 -13.65 -20.69 -23.33
CA GLU A 50 -13.37 -21.03 -21.94
C GLU A 50 -13.72 -19.88 -20.99
N LYS A 51 -14.27 -20.21 -19.81
CA LYS A 51 -14.61 -19.20 -18.79
C LYS A 51 -13.39 -18.36 -18.37
N LYS A 52 -12.22 -18.98 -18.27
CA LYS A 52 -10.97 -18.30 -17.90
C LYS A 52 -10.55 -17.26 -18.93
N GLU A 53 -10.73 -17.56 -20.21
CA GLU A 53 -10.43 -16.63 -21.31
C GLU A 53 -11.36 -15.42 -21.28
N LEU A 54 -12.65 -15.65 -21.05
CA LEU A 54 -13.64 -14.58 -20.91
C LEU A 54 -13.34 -13.66 -19.72
N ILE A 55 -12.94 -14.23 -18.58
CA ILE A 55 -12.54 -13.44 -17.39
C ILE A 55 -11.33 -12.56 -17.72
N LYS A 56 -10.28 -13.14 -18.32
CA LYS A 56 -9.06 -12.41 -18.67
C LYS A 56 -9.33 -11.29 -19.67
N ALA A 57 -10.16 -11.55 -20.69
CA ALA A 57 -10.54 -10.55 -21.67
C ALA A 57 -11.36 -9.41 -21.02
N LEU A 58 -12.26 -9.74 -20.10
CA LEU A 58 -13.09 -8.75 -19.40
C LEU A 58 -12.25 -7.88 -18.45
N GLU A 59 -11.27 -8.47 -17.75
CA GLU A 59 -10.29 -7.72 -16.95
C GLU A 59 -9.47 -6.75 -17.82
N ALA A 60 -9.01 -7.21 -18.99
CA ALA A 60 -8.31 -6.35 -19.94
C ALA A 60 -9.21 -5.21 -20.45
N ALA A 61 -10.44 -5.50 -20.86
CA ALA A 61 -11.40 -4.49 -21.34
C ALA A 61 -11.72 -3.43 -20.26
N ARG A 62 -11.87 -3.84 -18.99
CA ARG A 62 -12.05 -2.91 -17.86
C ARG A 62 -10.82 -2.01 -17.66
N HIS A 63 -9.63 -2.55 -17.89
CA HIS A 63 -8.38 -1.79 -17.77
C HIS A 63 -8.20 -0.79 -18.92
N GLU A 64 -8.46 -1.19 -20.16
CA GLU A 64 -8.47 -0.32 -21.34
C GLU A 64 -9.49 0.80 -21.19
N TYR A 65 -10.71 0.50 -20.75
CA TYR A 65 -11.73 1.51 -20.50
C TYR A 65 -11.34 2.51 -19.40
N PHE A 66 -10.56 2.06 -18.40
CA PHE A 66 -10.03 2.94 -17.36
C PHE A 66 -8.89 3.82 -17.87
N LEU A 67 -8.02 3.29 -18.73
CA LEU A 67 -6.96 4.03 -19.42
C LEU A 67 -7.53 5.10 -20.34
N ASP A 68 -8.48 4.76 -21.21
CA ASP A 68 -9.15 5.73 -22.11
C ASP A 68 -9.85 6.85 -21.32
N LYS A 69 -10.36 6.54 -20.13
CA LYS A 69 -10.99 7.53 -19.25
C LYS A 69 -9.97 8.43 -18.54
N LEU A 70 -8.73 7.97 -18.35
CA LEU A 70 -7.62 8.79 -17.85
C LEU A 70 -6.94 9.61 -18.97
N GLU A 71 -6.87 9.05 -20.18
CA GLU A 71 -6.17 9.63 -21.34
C GLU A 71 -7.09 10.42 -22.28
N GLY A 72 -8.14 11.05 -21.74
CA GLY A 72 -8.96 12.04 -22.44
C GLY A 72 -8.21 13.31 -22.89
N VAL A 73 -6.88 13.31 -22.88
CA VAL A 73 -6.03 14.33 -23.48
C VAL A 73 -4.88 13.61 -24.21
N THR A 74 -4.79 13.92 -25.51
CA THR A 74 -3.66 13.71 -26.45
C THR A 74 -3.57 12.39 -27.23
N THR A 75 -4.26 12.43 -28.39
CA THR A 75 -3.67 12.39 -29.75
C THR A 75 -2.93 11.13 -30.21
N VAL A 76 -3.52 10.53 -31.25
CA VAL A 76 -2.85 10.14 -32.51
C VAL A 76 -1.37 10.55 -32.57
N ASN A 77 -0.43 9.60 -32.57
CA ASN A 77 0.56 9.53 -33.64
C ASN A 77 1.30 8.20 -33.61
N GLU A 78 1.34 7.58 -34.77
CA GLU A 78 2.24 6.50 -35.09
C GLU A 78 3.70 6.96 -35.01
N SER A 79 4.58 5.96 -34.88
CA SER A 79 5.87 5.92 -35.56
C SER A 79 7.08 6.56 -34.86
N SER A 80 8.13 5.72 -34.86
CA SER A 80 9.56 6.03 -35.02
C SER A 80 10.30 6.84 -33.95
N GLY A 81 10.96 6.08 -33.07
CA GLY A 81 12.43 6.08 -33.00
C GLY A 81 13.15 7.18 -32.23
N SER A 82 14.39 6.83 -31.85
CA SER A 82 15.55 7.73 -31.74
C SER A 82 15.89 8.38 -30.39
N TYR A 83 16.74 7.68 -29.64
CA TYR A 83 18.03 8.07 -29.02
C TYR A 83 18.36 9.51 -28.51
N ILE A 84 19.21 9.52 -27.46
CA ILE A 84 20.07 10.60 -26.86
C ILE A 84 19.33 11.50 -25.83
N GLN A 85 19.88 12.04 -24.74
CA GLN A 85 20.98 11.80 -23.79
C GLN A 85 20.95 13.03 -22.83
N ASP A 86 21.23 12.80 -21.55
CA ASP A 86 21.83 13.70 -20.53
C ASP A 86 21.36 15.17 -20.26
N GLN A 87 21.19 15.38 -18.95
CA GLN A 87 21.63 16.50 -18.09
C GLN A 87 20.68 17.62 -17.63
N PRO A 88 20.87 18.12 -16.38
CA PRO A 88 19.86 18.80 -15.58
C PRO A 88 20.04 20.32 -15.57
N THR A 89 18.94 21.06 -15.51
CA THR A 89 18.94 22.49 -15.17
C THR A 89 17.93 22.75 -14.05
N ALA A 90 18.45 23.16 -12.91
CA ALA A 90 17.71 23.65 -11.77
C ALA A 90 17.11 25.03 -12.08
N ALA A 91 15.79 25.19 -11.93
CA ALA A 91 15.18 26.48 -11.66
C ALA A 91 13.80 26.29 -11.00
N SER A 92 13.62 27.08 -9.93
CA SER A 92 12.54 27.16 -8.94
C SER A 92 11.13 27.32 -9.51
N SER A 93 10.14 26.63 -8.92
CA SER A 93 8.70 26.89 -9.04
C SER A 93 7.95 26.41 -7.78
N PRO A 94 6.83 27.05 -7.38
CA PRO A 94 6.22 27.00 -6.04
C PRO A 94 5.49 25.68 -5.71
N PRO A 95 5.19 25.38 -4.42
CA PRO A 95 4.80 24.06 -3.95
C PRO A 95 3.32 23.77 -4.25
N THR A 96 3.06 23.17 -5.40
CA THR A 96 1.86 22.37 -5.65
C THR A 96 2.10 20.95 -5.13
N PRO A 97 1.07 20.15 -4.81
CA PRO A 97 1.24 18.74 -4.43
C PRO A 97 1.76 17.93 -5.63
N ASP A 98 3.06 18.05 -5.81
CA ASP A 98 4.08 17.05 -6.11
C ASP A 98 3.80 16.09 -7.26
N ARG A 99 3.97 16.59 -8.50
CA ARG A 99 4.14 15.79 -9.74
C ARG A 99 5.20 14.68 -9.57
N ASN A 100 6.07 14.80 -8.57
CA ASN A 100 7.10 13.83 -8.22
C ASN A 100 6.55 12.58 -7.49
N MET A 101 5.42 12.68 -6.77
CA MET A 101 4.82 11.54 -6.04
C MET A 101 4.28 10.45 -6.97
N ALA A 102 3.65 10.82 -8.08
CA ALA A 102 3.20 9.86 -9.09
C ALA A 102 4.39 9.08 -9.67
N THR A 103 5.46 9.78 -10.05
CA THR A 103 6.69 9.13 -10.55
C THR A 103 7.42 8.31 -9.48
N ARG A 104 7.25 8.66 -8.19
CA ARG A 104 7.79 7.88 -7.07
C ARG A 104 7.08 6.54 -6.94
N TYR A 105 5.75 6.52 -7.07
CA TYR A 105 4.97 5.29 -7.00
C TYR A 105 5.35 4.32 -8.11
N ASP A 106 5.49 4.80 -9.35
CA ASP A 106 5.92 3.98 -10.48
C ASP A 106 7.31 3.36 -10.25
N LYS A 107 8.25 4.15 -9.72
CA LYS A 107 9.59 3.66 -9.34
C LYS A 107 9.53 2.59 -8.26
N ILE A 108 8.69 2.79 -7.23
CA ILE A 108 8.49 1.80 -6.16
C ILE A 108 7.94 0.50 -6.76
N GLN A 109 6.97 0.58 -7.67
CA GLN A 109 6.35 -0.60 -8.26
C GLN A 109 7.33 -1.38 -9.15
N ALA A 110 8.10 -0.70 -10.00
CA ALA A 110 9.15 -1.32 -10.80
C ALA A 110 10.20 -2.02 -9.90
N GLU A 111 10.56 -1.38 -8.78
CA GLU A 111 11.50 -1.94 -7.82
C GLU A 111 10.92 -3.12 -7.03
N MET A 112 9.62 -3.10 -6.73
CA MET A 112 8.90 -4.24 -6.13
C MET A 112 8.97 -5.47 -7.04
N GLU A 113 8.79 -5.31 -8.35
CA GLU A 113 8.90 -6.42 -9.31
C GLU A 113 10.30 -7.02 -9.35
N ARG A 114 11.33 -6.18 -9.25
CA ARG A 114 12.72 -6.62 -9.13
C ARG A 114 12.94 -7.42 -7.84
N CYS A 115 12.42 -6.91 -6.73
CA CYS A 115 12.53 -7.54 -5.41
C CYS A 115 11.73 -8.85 -5.29
N LYS A 116 10.64 -9.04 -6.06
CA LYS A 116 9.89 -10.32 -6.10
C LYS A 116 10.76 -11.50 -6.52
N LYS A 117 11.75 -11.28 -7.41
CA LYS A 117 12.69 -12.30 -7.89
C LYS A 117 13.75 -12.68 -6.85
N MET A 118 13.94 -11.88 -5.80
CA MET A 118 14.93 -12.12 -4.76
C MET A 118 14.43 -13.09 -3.67
N LYS A 119 15.38 -13.70 -2.96
CA LYS A 119 15.08 -14.53 -1.79
C LYS A 119 14.82 -13.62 -0.57
N THR A 120 13.94 -14.06 0.32
CA THR A 120 13.58 -13.33 1.54
C THR A 120 14.79 -13.06 2.45
N ALA A 121 15.77 -13.96 2.46
CA ALA A 121 17.01 -13.78 3.20
C ALA A 121 17.83 -12.58 2.69
N ASP A 122 17.88 -12.36 1.38
CA ASP A 122 18.61 -11.26 0.78
C ASP A 122 17.88 -9.93 0.97
N LEU A 123 16.53 -9.94 0.88
CA LEU A 123 15.71 -8.77 1.21
C LEU A 123 15.90 -8.31 2.66
N ARG A 124 16.01 -9.23 3.62
CA ARG A 124 16.32 -8.90 5.02
C ARG A 124 17.68 -8.22 5.17
N LYS A 125 18.71 -8.74 4.49
CA LYS A 125 20.05 -8.13 4.50
C LYS A 125 20.02 -6.71 3.94
N GLU A 126 19.24 -6.46 2.88
CA GLU A 126 19.08 -5.12 2.34
C GLU A 126 18.36 -4.19 3.31
N LEU A 127 17.26 -4.60 3.93
CA LEU A 127 16.59 -3.78 4.94
C LEU A 127 17.53 -3.42 6.10
N ASP A 128 18.33 -4.37 6.57
CA ASP A 128 19.36 -4.12 7.58
C ASP A 128 20.44 -3.15 7.05
N GLN A 129 20.74 -3.19 5.75
CA GLN A 129 21.59 -2.20 5.09
C GLN A 129 20.95 -0.81 4.99
N TYR A 130 19.63 -0.69 5.00
CA TYR A 130 18.94 0.59 5.10
C TYR A 130 18.67 1.02 6.56
N GLY A 131 18.95 0.14 7.53
CA GLY A 131 18.68 0.39 8.94
C GLY A 131 17.20 0.22 9.31
N LEU A 132 16.42 -0.46 8.47
CA LEU A 132 15.02 -0.78 8.70
C LEU A 132 14.91 -2.11 9.43
N ASN A 133 14.13 -2.14 10.50
CA ASN A 133 13.96 -3.36 11.28
C ASN A 133 12.99 -4.31 10.57
N SER A 134 13.46 -5.50 10.23
CA SER A 134 12.64 -6.59 9.67
C SER A 134 11.65 -7.19 10.70
N LYS A 135 11.74 -6.82 11.98
CA LYS A 135 10.87 -7.32 13.05
C LYS A 135 9.42 -6.83 12.86
N GLY A 136 8.52 -7.76 12.53
CA GLY A 136 7.11 -7.50 12.25
C GLY A 136 6.73 -7.71 10.78
N MET A 137 7.71 -7.90 9.90
CA MET A 137 7.48 -8.32 8.51
C MET A 137 7.48 -9.85 8.46
N PHE A 138 6.31 -10.43 8.26
CA PHE A 138 6.13 -11.89 8.24
C PHE A 138 6.06 -12.44 6.81
N GLU A 139 5.55 -11.64 5.89
CA GLU A 139 5.27 -12.08 4.53
C GLU A 139 6.26 -11.49 3.54
N LYS A 140 6.57 -12.25 2.48
CA LYS A 140 7.52 -11.81 1.45
C LYS A 140 7.11 -10.48 0.81
N ARG A 141 5.81 -10.20 0.69
CA ARG A 141 5.30 -8.93 0.15
C ARG A 141 5.71 -7.72 1.00
N ASP A 142 5.75 -7.87 2.32
CA ASP A 142 6.13 -6.77 3.23
C ASP A 142 7.61 -6.42 3.05
N PHE A 143 8.46 -7.45 2.95
CA PHE A 143 9.88 -7.29 2.67
C PHE A 143 10.12 -6.59 1.33
N VAL A 144 9.43 -7.04 0.27
CA VAL A 144 9.54 -6.47 -1.08
C VAL A 144 9.15 -5.00 -1.09
N ARG A 145 8.02 -4.66 -0.45
CA ARG A 145 7.54 -3.28 -0.36
C ARG A 145 8.53 -2.39 0.39
N ALA A 146 8.98 -2.83 1.57
CA ALA A 146 9.89 -2.05 2.39
C ALA A 146 11.26 -1.81 1.71
N VAL A 147 11.80 -2.80 0.99
CA VAL A 147 13.05 -2.63 0.24
C VAL A 147 12.86 -1.67 -0.93
N ALA A 148 11.76 -1.78 -1.67
CA ALA A 148 11.45 -0.89 -2.78
C ALA A 148 11.31 0.57 -2.31
N GLU A 149 10.56 0.80 -1.24
CA GLU A 149 10.43 2.12 -0.61
C GLU A 149 11.80 2.64 -0.15
N ALA A 150 12.62 1.82 0.53
CA ALA A 150 13.94 2.23 0.99
C ALA A 150 14.91 2.60 -0.14
N ARG A 151 14.87 1.88 -1.27
CA ARG A 151 15.67 2.16 -2.47
C ARG A 151 15.28 3.48 -3.12
N VAL A 152 13.98 3.75 -3.24
CA VAL A 152 13.46 4.98 -3.87
C VAL A 152 13.64 6.19 -2.96
N ASP A 153 13.43 6.03 -1.66
CA ASP A 153 13.60 7.11 -0.67
C ASP A 153 15.06 7.40 -0.34
N GLY A 154 15.97 6.52 -0.76
CA GLY A 154 17.40 6.70 -0.59
C GLY A 154 17.79 6.80 0.88
N MET A 155 17.13 6.04 1.77
CA MET A 155 17.41 6.02 3.20
C MET A 155 18.78 5.39 3.49
N LYS A 156 19.86 6.08 3.13
CA LYS A 156 21.23 5.69 3.44
C LYS A 156 21.40 5.73 4.95
N LYS A 157 21.93 4.64 5.51
CA LYS A 157 22.20 4.47 6.94
C LYS A 157 22.57 5.79 7.59
N GLN A 158 21.65 6.34 8.38
CA GLN A 158 22.04 7.13 9.53
C GLN A 158 22.74 6.12 10.43
N TYR A 159 24.05 5.93 10.23
CA TYR A 159 24.89 5.20 11.16
C TYR A 159 24.54 5.79 12.52
N LYS A 160 23.88 5.00 13.37
CA LYS A 160 23.65 5.41 14.75
C LYS A 160 25.02 5.54 15.39
N LYS A 161 25.65 6.70 15.24
CA LYS A 161 26.41 7.29 16.33
C LYS A 161 25.40 7.39 17.43
N SER A 162 25.49 6.45 18.36
CA SER A 162 24.81 6.37 19.64
C SER A 162 24.36 7.74 20.16
N SER A 163 23.22 8.23 19.70
CA SER A 163 22.42 9.18 20.44
C SER A 163 21.65 8.32 21.44
N ARG A 164 22.33 7.98 22.54
CA ARG A 164 21.69 7.73 23.83
C ARG A 164 20.91 9.00 24.19
N ARG A 165 19.77 9.22 23.52
CA ARG A 165 18.73 10.08 24.08
C ARG A 165 18.07 9.22 25.14
N ASN A 166 18.63 9.33 26.35
CA ASN A 166 17.92 9.05 27.59
C ASN A 166 16.61 9.83 27.53
N SER A 167 15.55 9.19 27.03
CA SER A 167 14.18 9.56 27.34
C SER A 167 13.84 8.90 28.67
N SER A 168 14.45 9.41 29.74
CA SER A 168 14.09 9.08 31.11
C SER A 168 12.81 9.83 31.48
N THR A 169 11.68 9.39 30.96
CA THR A 169 10.42 9.44 31.70
C THR A 169 10.52 8.26 32.67
N GLY A 170 10.95 8.44 33.92
CA GLY A 170 10.48 9.47 34.84
C GLY A 170 9.50 8.91 35.86
N PHE A 171 9.25 7.60 35.94
CA PHE A 171 8.56 6.96 37.07
C PHE A 171 9.02 5.51 37.22
N GLY A 172 10.08 5.33 37.99
CA GLY A 172 10.63 4.00 38.26
C GLY A 172 11.87 4.15 39.10
N ARG A 173 11.73 4.79 40.28
CA ARG A 173 12.77 4.80 41.29
C ARG A 173 13.17 3.35 41.52
N ARG A 174 14.35 2.97 41.05
CA ARG A 174 15.02 1.76 41.51
C ARG A 174 15.14 1.94 43.01
N TYR A 175 14.46 1.07 43.73
CA TYR A 175 14.55 0.95 45.17
C TYR A 175 16.00 0.56 45.48
N ASP A 176 16.78 1.50 46.03
CA ASP A 176 18.11 1.21 46.58
C ASP A 176 17.92 0.86 48.07
N PRO A 177 18.12 -0.41 48.48
CA PRO A 177 17.83 -0.85 49.84
C PRO A 177 18.76 -0.23 50.90
N LYS A 178 19.82 0.51 50.53
CA LYS A 178 20.76 1.11 51.50
C LYS A 178 20.27 2.42 52.12
N GLU A 179 19.23 3.06 51.58
CA GLU A 179 18.75 4.36 52.09
C GLU A 179 17.85 4.23 53.35
N LYS A 180 17.30 3.03 53.63
CA LYS A 180 16.42 2.80 54.80
C LYS A 180 17.12 2.89 56.15
N GLU A 181 18.43 2.69 56.20
CA GLU A 181 19.16 2.67 57.47
C GLU A 181 19.46 4.08 57.98
N GLN A 182 19.77 5.01 57.09
CA GLN A 182 19.98 6.42 57.47
C GLN A 182 18.68 7.10 57.89
N GLN A 183 17.56 6.80 57.23
CA GLN A 183 16.27 7.40 57.58
C GLN A 183 15.72 6.90 58.92
N LYS A 184 15.92 5.63 59.27
CA LYS A 184 15.60 5.13 60.62
C LYS A 184 16.48 5.75 61.70
N SER A 185 17.76 5.97 61.41
CA SER A 185 18.68 6.62 62.36
C SER A 185 18.26 8.08 62.65
N LEU A 186 17.88 8.84 61.61
CA LEU A 186 17.41 10.22 61.79
C LEU A 186 16.10 10.31 62.57
N MET A 187 15.20 9.35 62.40
CA MET A 187 13.91 9.34 63.09
C MET A 187 14.05 9.00 64.59
N ILE A 188 15.05 8.20 64.97
CA ILE A 188 15.34 7.92 66.37
C ILE A 188 15.93 9.16 67.07
N GLN A 189 16.82 9.91 66.41
CA GLN A 189 17.39 11.12 67.02
C GLN A 189 16.35 12.22 67.25
N HIS A 190 15.36 12.37 66.37
CA HIS A 190 14.31 13.35 66.55
C HIS A 190 13.35 13.01 67.69
N THR A 191 13.11 11.72 67.96
CA THR A 191 12.28 11.30 69.10
C THR A 191 12.99 11.56 70.44
N VAL A 192 14.30 11.37 70.51
CA VAL A 192 15.06 11.58 71.77
C VAL A 192 15.17 13.06 72.13
N MET A 193 15.16 13.97 71.16
CA MET A 193 15.22 15.42 71.43
C MET A 193 13.90 16.05 71.88
N LEU A 194 12.76 15.38 71.75
CA LEU A 194 11.46 15.91 72.17
C LEU A 194 11.04 15.55 73.61
N SER A 195 11.90 14.90 74.39
CA SER A 195 11.59 14.45 75.76
C SER A 195 12.48 15.07 76.84
N GLN A 196 13.03 16.27 76.62
CA GLN A 196 13.89 16.96 77.59
C GLN A 196 13.32 18.24 78.20
N ASP A 197 12.04 18.57 77.95
CA ASP A 197 11.44 19.85 78.38
C ASP A 197 10.22 19.72 79.34
N ASP A 198 10.03 18.61 80.05
CA ASP A 198 9.07 18.47 81.18
C ASP A 198 9.75 17.81 82.39
#